data_AF-A0A9C7V9Q6-F1
#
_entry.id   AF-A0A9C7V9Q6-F1
#
_cell.length_a   1.000
_cell.length_b   1.000
_cell.length_c   1.000
_cell.angle_alpha   90.00
_cell.angle_beta   90.00
_cell.angle_gamma   90.00
#
_symmetry.space_group_name_H-M   'P 1'
#
loop_
_entity.id
_entity.type
_entity.pdbx_description
1 polymer ?
#
loop_
_entity_poly.entity_id
_entity_poly.type
_entity_poly.pdbx_seq_one_letter_code
_entity_poly.pdbx_strand_id
1 'polypeptide(L)' 'MKPRIPQRISIKADGVLCAFRAGKKIPARTYQHNHLTLPVARCWRLLSKDNGHSWKVMSHEKYNVEIKK' A
#
# COMPACT_ATOMS: atom_id res chain seq x y z
N MET A 1 -15.47 -1.26 13.89
CA MET A 1 -14.79 0.03 13.62
C MET A 1 -13.77 -0.16 12.49
N LYS A 2 -13.84 0.62 11.39
CA LYS A 2 -12.74 0.63 10.39
C LYS A 2 -11.50 1.18 11.11
N PRO A 3 -10.35 0.49 11.16
CA PRO A 3 -9.18 1.01 11.85
C PRO A 3 -8.82 2.36 11.24
N ARG A 4 -8.88 3.41 12.05
CA ARG A 4 -8.52 4.77 11.62
C ARG A 4 -7.02 4.75 11.33
N ILE A 5 -6.67 5.02 10.08
CA ILE A 5 -5.25 5.13 9.69
C ILE A 5 -4.66 6.30 10.49
N PRO A 6 -3.58 6.11 11.26
CA PRO A 6 -2.96 7.19 11.99
C PRO A 6 -2.45 8.26 11.03
N GLN A 7 -2.61 9.55 11.38
CA GLN A 7 -2.25 10.67 10.50
C GLN A 7 -0.79 10.61 10.02
N ARG A 8 0.14 10.23 10.91
CA ARG A 8 1.56 9.99 10.57
C ARG A 8 1.76 8.96 9.46
N ILE A 9 0.90 7.95 9.38
CA ILE A 9 0.96 6.93 8.34
C ILE A 9 0.39 7.47 7.04
N SER A 10 -0.69 8.25 7.09
CA SER A 10 -1.23 8.92 5.90
C SER A 10 -0.19 9.84 5.25
N ILE A 11 0.52 10.66 6.04
CA ILE A 11 1.59 11.54 5.54
C ILE A 11 2.72 10.72 4.91
N LYS A 12 3.17 9.64 5.58
CA LYS A 12 4.20 8.75 5.02
C LYS A 12 3.74 8.06 3.75
N ALA A 13 2.48 7.64 3.68
CA ALA A 13 1.92 7.00 2.51
C ALA A 13 1.92 7.95 1.32
N ASP A 14 1.54 9.21 1.54
CA ASP A 14 1.58 10.25 0.52
C ASP A 14 3.01 10.45 -0.01
N GLY A 15 4.00 10.60 0.87
CA GLY A 15 5.41 10.69 0.47
C GLY A 15 5.89 9.47 -0.33
N VAL A 16 5.44 8.26 0.04
CA VAL A 16 5.72 7.02 -0.69
C VAL A 16 5.08 7.03 -2.08
N LEU A 17 3.86 7.53 -2.21
CA LEU A 17 3.16 7.66 -3.49
C LEU A 17 3.82 8.71 -4.39
N CYS A 18 4.24 9.84 -3.82
CA CYS A 18 5.02 10.85 -4.54
C CYS A 18 6.33 10.26 -5.08
N ALA A 19 7.06 9.47 -4.27
CA ALA A 19 8.26 8.78 -4.72
C ALA A 19 7.99 7.73 -5.81
N PHE A 20 6.88 6.99 -5.71
CA PHE A 20 6.45 6.04 -6.75
C PHE A 20 6.14 6.76 -8.07
N ARG A 21 5.34 7.84 -8.02
CA ARG A 21 4.98 8.64 -9.20
C ARG A 21 6.19 9.30 -9.85
N ALA A 22 7.19 9.67 -9.06
CA ALA A 22 8.47 10.19 -9.55
C ALA A 22 9.40 9.09 -10.11
N GLY A 23 8.98 7.83 -10.15
CA GLY A 23 9.79 6.69 -10.62
C GLY A 23 10.92 6.28 -9.65
N LYS A 24 10.99 6.88 -8.47
CA LYS A 24 12.06 6.63 -7.47
C LYS A 24 11.80 5.38 -6.62
N LYS A 25 10.57 4.87 -6.63
CA LYS A 25 10.20 3.69 -5.84
C LYS A 25 9.49 2.67 -6.71
N ILE A 26 10.05 1.47 -6.77
CA ILE A 26 9.51 0.37 -7.56
C ILE A 26 8.54 -0.43 -6.68
N PRO A 27 7.28 -0.64 -7.11
CA PRO A 27 6.33 -1.46 -6.38
C PRO A 27 6.66 -2.95 -6.56
N ALA A 28 6.45 -3.73 -5.50
CA ALA A 28 6.47 -5.19 -5.61
C ALA A 28 5.10 -5.70 -6.10
N ARG A 29 5.06 -6.91 -6.65
CA ARG A 29 3.82 -7.58 -7.03
C ARG A 29 3.47 -8.68 -6.04
N THR A 30 2.19 -8.82 -5.73
CA THR A 30 1.69 -9.96 -4.95
C THR A 30 1.67 -11.20 -5.84
N TYR A 31 2.02 -12.34 -5.26
CA TYR A 31 2.13 -13.60 -6.01
C TYR A 31 0.82 -14.05 -6.64
N GLN A 32 -0.27 -14.03 -5.87
CA GLN A 32 -1.53 -14.66 -6.28
C GLN A 32 -2.33 -13.85 -7.31
N HIS A 33 -2.31 -12.52 -7.22
CA HIS A 33 -3.17 -11.65 -8.04
C HIS A 33 -2.40 -10.57 -8.81
N ASN A 34 -1.06 -10.57 -8.75
CA ASN A 34 -0.21 -9.54 -9.36
C ASN A 34 -0.57 -8.09 -8.96
N HIS A 35 -1.19 -7.89 -7.80
CA HIS A 35 -1.48 -6.57 -7.27
C HIS A 35 -0.17 -5.85 -6.91
N LEU A 36 -0.14 -4.52 -7.08
CA LEU A 36 1.03 -3.74 -6.70
C LEU A 36 1.02 -3.44 -5.20
N THR A 37 2.18 -3.54 -4.57
CA THR A 37 2.34 -3.20 -3.15
C THR A 37 3.59 -2.35 -2.90
N LEU A 38 3.43 -1.39 -1.98
CA LEU A 38 4.51 -0.53 -1.50
C LEU A 38 4.55 -0.54 0.04
N PRO A 39 5.73 -0.73 0.66
CA PRO A 39 5.87 -0.59 2.11
C PRO A 39 5.84 0.89 2.51
N VAL A 40 5.00 1.22 3.51
CA VAL A 40 4.91 2.56 4.12
C VAL A 40 5.63 2.61 5.46
N ALA A 41 5.42 1.59 6.30
CA ALA A 41 6.06 1.39 7.59
C ALA A 41 6.02 -0.10 7.98
N ARG A 42 6.62 -0.47 9.11
CA ARG A 42 6.73 -1.88 9.58
C ARG A 42 5.42 -2.66 9.45
N CYS A 43 4.30 -2.09 9.88
CA CYS A 43 2.98 -2.75 9.87
C CYS A 43 1.98 -2.12 8.89
N TRP A 44 2.44 -1.32 7.92
CA TRP A 44 1.57 -0.56 7.02
C TRP A 44 2.02 -0.70 5.57
N ARG A 45 1.07 -1.07 4.71
CA ARG A 45 1.29 -1.25 3.28
C ARG A 45 0.28 -0.48 2.46
N LEU A 46 0.75 -0.05 1.31
CA LEU A 46 -0.05 0.42 0.20
C LEU A 46 -0.31 -0.78 -0.72
N LEU A 47 -1.56 -0.96 -1.12
CA LEU A 47 -1.98 -1.98 -2.09
C LEU A 47 -2.76 -1.27 -3.20
N SER A 48 -2.43 -1.60 -4.45
CA SER A 48 -3.16 -1.20 -5.63
C SER A 48 -3.58 -2.46 -6.40
N LYS A 49 -4.88 -2.56 -6.67
CA LYS A 49 -5.48 -3.67 -7.42
C LYS A 49 -5.65 -3.35 -8.91
N ASP A 50 -5.48 -2.08 -9.26
CA ASP A 50 -5.69 -1.49 -10.58
C ASP A 50 -4.37 -1.01 -11.20
N ASN A 51 -3.32 -1.80 -11.01
CA ASN A 51 -2.00 -1.59 -11.62
C ASN A 51 -1.37 -0.21 -11.34
N GLY A 52 -1.68 0.39 -10.20
CA GLY A 52 -1.07 1.62 -9.70
C GLY A 52 -1.93 2.86 -9.88
N HIS A 53 -3.16 2.75 -10.41
CA HIS A 53 -4.06 3.90 -10.57
C HIS A 53 -4.59 4.39 -9.23
N SER A 54 -5.02 3.48 -8.34
CA SER A 54 -5.49 3.79 -7.00
C SER A 54 -4.73 2.98 -5.94
N TRP A 55 -4.50 3.63 -4.81
CA TRP A 55 -3.64 3.11 -3.76
C TRP A 55 -4.37 3.16 -2.43
N LYS A 56 -4.45 2.01 -1.76
CA LYS A 56 -5.12 1.89 -0.47
C LYS A 56 -4.14 1.58 0.63
N VAL A 57 -4.09 2.46 1.64
CA VAL A 57 -3.30 2.24 2.85
C VAL A 57 -4.04 1.27 3.76
N MET A 58 -3.35 0.26 4.24
CA MET A 58 -3.90 -0.72 5.17
C MET A 58 -2.83 -1.28 6.10
N SER A 59 -3.27 -1.81 7.25
CA SER A 59 -2.40 -2.55 8.15
C SER A 59 -1.94 -3.86 7.51
N HIS A 60 -0.86 -4.44 8.03
CA HIS A 60 -0.34 -5.71 7.56
C HIS A 60 -1.37 -6.85 7.67
N GLU A 61 -2.15 -6.88 8.75
CA GLU A 61 -3.21 -7.88 8.93
C GLU A 61 -4.28 -7.78 7.83
N LYS A 62 -4.77 -6.55 7.57
CA LYS A 62 -5.76 -6.32 6.52
C LYS A 62 -5.20 -6.56 5.12
N TYR A 63 -3.93 -6.23 4.91
CA TYR A 63 -3.20 -6.56 3.69
C TYR A 63 -3.20 -8.07 3.44
N ASN A 64 -2.85 -8.89 4.45
CA ASN A 64 -2.81 -10.35 4.30
C ASN A 64 -4.18 -10.95 3.95
N VAL A 65 -5.27 -10.37 4.48
CA VAL A 65 -6.63 -10.77 4.08
C VAL A 65 -6.93 -10.35 2.64
N GLU A 66 -6.60 -9.12 2.25
CA GLU A 66 -6.93 -8.58 0.93
C GLU A 66 -6.10 -9.15 -0.23
N ILE A 67 -4.92 -9.72 0.03
CA ILE A 67 -4.12 -10.42 -0.98
C ILE A 67 -4.50 -11.89 -1.16
N LYS A 68 -5.26 -12.45 -0.22
CA LYS A 68 -5.77 -13.84 -0.28
C LYS A 68 -7.17 -13.93 -0.87
N LYS A 69 -7.86 -12.78 -0.98
CA LYS A 69 -9.14 -12.63 -1.66
C LYS A 69 -8.92 -12.40 -3.15
#